data_AF-A0AB36M046-F1
#
_entry.id   AF-A0AB36M046-F1
#
_cell.length_a   1.000
_cell.length_b   1.000
_cell.length_c   1.000
_cell.angle_alpha   90.00
_cell.angle_beta   90.00
_cell.angle_gamma   90.00
#
_symmetry.space_group_name_H-M   'P 1'
#
loop_
_entity.id
_entity.type
_entity.pdbx_description
1 polymer ?
#
loop_
_entity_poly.entity_id
_entity_poly.type
_entity_poly.pdbx_seq_one_letter_code
_entity_poly.pdbx_strand_id
1 'polypeptide(L)'
;PLSVEDLSQNEQANQLFAQLIQEKHHIEKHQNSFDETKHQIQMLMKDAERATFANGSVTWKRSKDSIALDNKAVLKMHPELINEFPQNKVGTRRFQIYSNDD
;
A
#
# COMPACT_ATOMS: atom_id res chain seq x y z
N PRO A 1 -18.06 -10.26 -17.50
CA PRO A 1 -16.92 -10.06 -18.42
C PRO A 1 -16.32 -8.66 -18.21
N LEU A 2 -14.99 -8.55 -18.13
CA LEU A 2 -14.33 -7.24 -18.14
C LEU A 2 -14.48 -6.61 -19.53
N SER A 3 -14.75 -5.31 -19.59
CA SER A 3 -14.58 -4.55 -20.84
C SER A 3 -13.09 -4.33 -21.03
N VAL A 4 -12.59 -4.67 -22.22
CA VAL A 4 -11.17 -4.63 -22.58
C VAL A 4 -11.00 -3.66 -23.74
N GLU A 5 -10.04 -2.75 -23.61
CA GLU A 5 -9.59 -1.85 -24.67
C GLU A 5 -8.19 -2.30 -25.11
N ASP A 6 -7.98 -2.51 -26.40
CA ASP A 6 -6.67 -2.90 -26.95
C ASP A 6 -5.94 -1.65 -27.47
N LEU A 7 -4.91 -1.23 -26.72
CA LEU A 7 -4.06 -0.08 -27.07
C LEU A 7 -2.76 -0.50 -27.76
N SER A 8 -2.59 -1.76 -28.17
CA SER A 8 -1.34 -2.29 -28.72
C SER A 8 -0.86 -1.55 -29.98
N GLN A 9 -1.79 -0.96 -30.74
CA GLN A 9 -1.49 -0.18 -31.96
C GLN A 9 -1.34 1.33 -31.70
N ASN A 10 -1.46 1.78 -30.45
CA ASN A 10 -1.31 3.19 -30.09
C ASN A 10 0.14 3.45 -29.62
N GLU A 11 0.95 4.05 -30.48
CA GLU A 11 2.37 4.33 -30.20
C GLU A 11 2.58 5.16 -28.93
N GLN A 12 1.77 6.20 -28.72
CA GLN A 12 1.87 7.05 -27.53
C GLN A 12 1.54 6.26 -26.25
N ALA A 13 0.50 5.43 -26.29
CA ALA A 13 0.13 4.59 -25.14
C ALA A 13 1.23 3.58 -24.81
N ASN A 14 1.84 2.97 -25.82
CA ASN A 14 2.96 2.04 -25.65
C ASN A 14 4.19 2.74 -25.03
N GLN A 15 4.53 3.95 -25.47
CA GLN A 15 5.62 4.74 -24.88
C GLN A 15 5.36 5.08 -23.41
N LEU A 16 4.14 5.54 -23.09
CA LEU A 16 3.74 5.82 -21.71
C LEU A 16 3.78 4.57 -20.83
N PHE A 17 3.36 3.42 -21.35
CA PHE A 17 3.41 2.16 -20.61
C PHE A 17 4.86 1.71 -20.35
N ALA A 18 5.76 1.83 -21.33
CA ALA A 18 7.18 1.53 -21.14
C ALA A 18 7.82 2.45 -20.08
N GLN A 19 7.54 3.75 -20.11
CA GLN A 19 7.99 4.68 -19.09
C GLN A 19 7.44 4.31 -17.71
N LEU A 20 6.16 3.96 -17.62
CA LEU A 20 5.52 3.57 -16.37
C LEU A 20 6.16 2.33 -15.73
N ILE A 21 6.54 1.34 -16.55
CA ILE A 21 7.30 0.16 -16.09
C ILE A 21 8.66 0.60 -15.52
N GLN A 22 9.39 1.49 -16.21
CA GLN A 22 10.69 1.97 -15.71
C GLN A 22 10.55 2.73 -14.38
N GLU A 23 9.56 3.61 -14.26
CA GLU A 23 9.30 4.35 -13.01
C GLU A 23 8.93 3.41 -11.85
N LYS A 24 8.16 2.34 -12.10
CA LYS A 24 7.87 1.29 -11.10
C LYS A 24 9.15 0.67 -10.55
N HIS A 25 10.08 0.30 -11.42
CA HIS A 25 11.38 -0.27 -11.02
C HIS A 25 12.23 0.74 -10.21
N HIS A 26 12.22 2.02 -10.60
CA HIS A 26 12.91 3.06 -9.84
C HIS A 26 12.32 3.21 -8.43
N ILE A 27 10.99 3.23 -8.31
CA ILE A 27 10.30 3.27 -7.02
C ILE A 27 10.74 2.10 -6.14
N GLU A 28 10.72 0.87 -6.66
CA GLU A 28 11.10 -0.33 -5.91
C GLU A 28 12.56 -0.27 -5.42
N LYS A 29 13.49 0.16 -6.28
CA LYS A 29 14.90 0.33 -5.89
C LYS A 29 15.08 1.39 -4.81
N HIS A 30 14.42 2.55 -4.96
CA HIS A 30 14.49 3.62 -3.99
C HIS A 30 13.79 3.25 -2.67
N GLN A 31 12.72 2.46 -2.72
CA GLN A 31 12.03 1.95 -1.56
C GLN A 31 12.95 1.03 -0.74
N ASN A 32 13.68 0.12 -1.38
CA ASN A 32 14.65 -0.74 -0.69
C ASN A 32 15.73 0.08 0.03
N SER A 33 16.33 1.05 -0.67
CA SER A 33 17.35 1.95 -0.09
C SER A 33 16.79 2.79 1.07
N PHE A 34 15.56 3.28 0.94
CA PHE A 34 14.86 4.00 1.98
C PHE A 34 14.61 3.12 3.22
N ASP A 35 14.12 1.90 3.03
CA ASP A 35 13.81 0.98 4.12
C ASP A 35 15.07 0.51 4.86
N GLU A 36 16.15 0.23 4.13
CA GLU A 36 17.46 -0.05 4.73
C GLU A 36 17.94 1.10 5.60
N THR A 37 17.89 2.33 5.08
CA THR A 37 18.30 3.53 5.82
C THR A 37 17.43 3.76 7.05
N LYS A 38 16.11 3.61 6.91
CA LYS A 38 15.16 3.71 8.02
C LYS A 38 15.46 2.68 9.11
N HIS A 39 15.75 1.44 8.73
CA HIS A 39 16.11 0.38 9.68
C HIS A 39 17.40 0.72 10.44
N GLN A 40 18.42 1.23 9.76
CA GLN A 40 19.65 1.69 10.42
C GLN A 40 19.38 2.81 11.43
N ILE A 41 18.55 3.79 11.08
CA ILE A 41 18.14 4.85 12.02
C ILE A 41 17.41 4.27 13.24
N GLN A 42 16.49 3.32 13.04
CA GLN A 42 15.79 2.64 14.14
C GLN A 42 16.76 1.90 15.06
N MET A 43 17.76 1.21 14.51
CA MET A 43 18.80 0.54 15.31
C MET A 43 19.61 1.52 16.17
N LEU A 44 19.90 2.71 15.64
CA LEU A 44 20.59 3.78 16.38
C LEU A 44 19.71 4.39 17.49
N MET A 45 18.39 4.45 17.29
CA MET A 45 17.43 4.93 18.29
C MET A 45 17.38 4.03 19.54
N LYS A 46 17.70 2.74 19.41
CA LYS A 46 17.55 1.73 20.49
C LYS A 46 16.11 1.76 21.03
N ASP A 47 15.96 1.99 22.33
CA ASP A 47 14.67 2.06 23.02
C ASP A 47 14.06 3.48 23.02
N ALA A 48 14.70 4.46 22.38
CA ALA A 48 14.20 5.83 22.35
C ALA A 48 13.02 5.97 21.37
N GLU A 49 11.93 6.59 21.82
CA GLU A 49 10.78 6.89 20.96
C GLU A 49 11.01 8.06 20.00
N ARG A 50 12.08 8.84 20.20
CA ARG A 50 12.46 9.99 19.36
C ARG A 50 13.97 10.13 19.26
N ALA A 51 14.45 10.44 18.05
CA ALA A 51 15.81 10.90 17.83
C ALA A 51 15.81 12.24 17.08
N THR A 52 16.75 13.12 17.45
CA THR A 52 16.95 14.44 16.84
C THR A 52 18.30 14.46 16.13
N PHE A 53 18.33 15.05 14.95
CA PHE A 53 19.49 15.20 14.08
C PHE A 53 19.69 16.68 13.75
N ALA A 54 20.81 17.02 13.11
CA ALA A 54 21.10 18.40 12.71
C ALA A 54 19.97 19.04 11.86
N ASN A 55 19.31 18.25 11.02
CA ASN A 55 18.32 18.72 10.06
C ASN A 55 16.89 18.24 10.35
N GLY A 56 16.58 17.74 11.54
CA GLY A 56 15.23 17.29 11.87
C GLY A 56 15.14 16.23 12.96
N SER A 57 14.05 15.49 12.99
CA SER A 57 13.85 14.42 13.98
C SER A 57 12.89 13.35 13.46
N VAL A 58 13.00 12.15 14.00
CA VAL A 58 12.07 11.04 13.76
C VAL A 58 11.44 10.57 15.07
N THR A 59 10.23 10.00 14.99
CA THR A 59 9.57 9.33 16.12
C THR A 59 9.23 7.90 15.76
N TRP A 60 9.46 6.97 16.68
CA TRP A 60 9.12 5.55 16.54
C TRP A 60 8.20 5.15 17.69
N LYS A 61 6.89 5.15 17.43
CA LYS A 61 5.87 4.80 18.42
C LYS A 61 5.18 3.52 18.00
N ARG A 62 5.06 2.58 18.94
CA ARG A 62 4.17 1.44 18.77
C ARG A 62 2.73 1.93 18.94
N SER A 63 1.84 1.57 18.01
CA SER A 63 0.41 1.79 18.20
C SER A 63 -0.06 1.08 19.47
N LYS A 64 -0.90 1.74 20.27
CA LYS A 64 -1.50 1.13 21.46
C LYS A 64 -2.28 -0.12 21.04
N ASP A 65 -2.21 -1.18 21.83
CA ASP A 65 -2.97 -2.39 21.54
C ASP A 65 -4.47 -2.02 21.43
N SER A 66 -5.09 -2.40 20.32
CA SER A 66 -6.50 -2.11 20.03
C SER A 66 -7.27 -3.42 19.92
N ILE A 67 -8.43 -3.49 20.56
CA ILE A 67 -9.38 -4.58 20.36
C ILE A 67 -10.27 -4.18 19.17
N ALA A 68 -10.30 -5.02 18.13
CA ALA A 68 -11.20 -4.87 16.99
C ALA A 68 -12.32 -5.91 17.07
N LEU A 69 -13.52 -5.53 16.61
CA LEU A 69 -14.63 -6.47 16.50
C LEU A 69 -14.32 -7.51 15.42
N ASP A 70 -14.40 -8.80 15.76
CA ASP A 70 -14.34 -9.87 14.77
C ASP A 70 -15.67 -9.93 14.02
N ASN A 71 -15.79 -9.10 12.99
CA ASN A 71 -16.98 -9.02 12.15
C ASN A 71 -17.33 -10.39 11.53
N LYS A 72 -16.35 -11.26 11.26
CA LYS A 72 -16.64 -12.58 10.68
C LYS A 72 -17.32 -13.48 11.70
N ALA A 73 -16.81 -13.52 12.93
CA ALA A 73 -17.42 -14.29 14.01
C ALA A 73 -18.83 -13.76 14.34
N VAL A 74 -18.99 -12.44 14.45
CA VAL A 74 -20.29 -11.81 14.72
C VAL A 74 -21.30 -12.12 13.62
N LEU A 75 -20.95 -11.92 12.35
CA LEU A 75 -21.86 -12.19 11.23
C LEU A 75 -22.18 -13.68 11.06
N LYS A 76 -21.31 -14.58 11.53
CA LYS A 76 -21.61 -16.02 11.57
C LYS A 76 -22.68 -16.36 12.61
N MET A 77 -22.67 -15.68 13.76
CA MET A 77 -23.67 -15.87 14.81
C MET A 77 -24.98 -15.11 14.53
N HIS A 78 -24.86 -13.94 13.90
CA HIS A 78 -25.93 -12.97 13.67
C HIS A 78 -25.93 -12.47 12.22
N PRO A 79 -26.35 -13.31 11.25
CA PRO A 79 -26.39 -12.94 9.84
C PRO A 79 -27.37 -11.79 9.53
N GLU A 80 -28.39 -11.60 10.36
CA GLU A 80 -29.41 -10.54 10.26
C GLU A 80 -28.82 -9.13 10.29
N LEU A 81 -27.69 -8.93 10.98
CA LEU A 81 -27.05 -7.62 11.15
C LEU A 81 -26.59 -6.99 9.83
N ILE A 82 -26.37 -7.80 8.79
CA ILE A 82 -26.04 -7.29 7.44
C ILE A 82 -27.19 -6.43 6.89
N ASN A 83 -28.43 -6.84 7.17
CA ASN A 83 -29.62 -6.16 6.68
C ASN A 83 -30.01 -4.97 7.56
N GLU A 84 -29.78 -5.08 8.87
CA GLU A 84 -30.10 -4.01 9.83
C GLU A 84 -29.08 -2.85 9.78
N PHE A 85 -27.81 -3.15 9.51
CA PHE A 85 -26.73 -2.17 9.50
C PHE A 85 -25.87 -2.25 8.22
N PRO A 86 -26.46 -2.03 7.02
CA PRO A 86 -25.72 -2.14 5.78
C PRO A 86 -24.71 -0.99 5.66
N GLN A 87 -23.43 -1.33 5.54
CA GLN A 87 -22.40 -0.38 5.15
C GLN A 87 -22.14 -0.49 3.65
N ASN A 88 -22.62 0.49 2.89
CA ASN A 88 -22.34 0.57 1.46
C ASN A 88 -20.86 0.92 1.22
N LYS A 89 -20.11 -0.03 0.67
CA LYS A 89 -18.73 0.19 0.21
C LYS A 89 -18.73 0.30 -1.30
N VAL A 90 -18.49 1.49 -1.81
CA VAL A 90 -18.34 1.70 -3.24
C VAL A 90 -17.03 1.05 -3.68
N GLY A 91 -17.11 0.24 -4.74
CA GLY A 91 -15.91 -0.38 -5.32
C GLY A 91 -14.94 0.67 -5.84
N THR A 92 -13.67 0.54 -5.48
CA THR A 92 -12.60 1.40 -6.00
C THR A 92 -11.93 0.73 -7.19
N ARG A 93 -11.63 1.49 -8.26
CA ARG A 93 -10.79 1.00 -9.35
C ARG A 93 -9.36 0.80 -8.82
N ARG A 94 -8.75 -0.34 -9.14
CA ARG A 94 -7.34 -0.63 -8.84
C ARG A 94 -6.55 -0.50 -10.12
N PHE A 95 -5.43 0.21 -10.06
CA PHE A 95 -4.47 0.29 -11.15
C PHE A 95 -3.39 -0.77 -10.89
N GLN A 96 -3.30 -1.78 -11.76
CA GLN A 96 -2.32 -2.87 -11.66
C GLN A 96 -1.52 -2.94 -12.95
N ILE A 97 -0.21 -3.10 -12.82
CA ILE A 97 0.73 -3.19 -13.94
C ILE A 97 1.13 -4.65 -14.06
N TYR A 98 0.99 -5.20 -15.26
CA TYR A 98 1.46 -6.53 -15.62
C TYR A 98 2.41 -6.37 -16.81
N SER A 99 3.70 -6.60 -16.60
CA SER A 99 4.72 -6.66 -17.65
C SER A 99 5.01 -8.12 -18.00
N ASN A 100 5.49 -8.37 -19.22
CA ASN A 100 5.91 -9.71 -19.63
C ASN A 100 7.24 -10.16 -18.99
N ASP A 101 7.96 -9.21 -18.36
CA ASP A 101 9.29 -9.41 -17.78
C ASP A 101 9.25 -9.68 -16.25
N ASP A 102 8.06 -9.67 -15.62
CA ASP A 102 7.83 -9.99 -14.19
C ASP A 102 7.54 -11.49 -13.98
#